data_AF-A0AAE0RBB2-F1
#
_entry.id   AF-A0AAE0RBB2-F1
#
_cell.length_a   1.000
_cell.length_b   1.000
_cell.length_c   1.000
_cell.angle_alpha   90.00
_cell.angle_beta   90.00
_cell.angle_gamma   90.00
#
_symmetry.space_group_name_H-M   'P 1'
#
loop_
_entity.id
_entity.type
_entity.pdbx_description
1 polymer ?
#
loop_
_entity_poly.entity_id
_entity_poly.type
_entity_poly.pdbx_seq_one_letter_code
_entity_poly.pdbx_strand_id
1 'polypeptide(L)'
;MYVLIFFTVPRLNNFLDICVYSCDSVSEIYCTGELLRQVQLAKLFDDNKAFVDMKLNAAPDIVLDAFSNLTKRFPHGTVPPSDLRVFVNTYFANSGKEFESWSPPDWHDKPNLLSKISDQNLRSWAEELHGLWKSLGRKVSNDVRDNPQMYSMIYCPYPGIVPGGRFTEFYYWDSYWVINGLILSEMVQTARGMIENFLHMVNRYAFVPNGGRIYYERRSQPPFLPLMMESYYEATKDIEFLRKALPLLENEYSFWMENRSVVVEVNSVKHIMNRYYVQVGQPRPESYAHDAELAEGLPAEAQEKLWTELKAAAESGWDFSSRWYINNLGQNSGSFRDTKTSSIVPVELNALICRNERVLATFHRILGNEEKARVYDSAVSSRLKAIESVLWDTKQGAWFDYNLLSSTRNSAFYPTNLSPLWAQCYSQPEMGQQALQYLRGSGGLDYPNGVPTSLSQSGQQWDMPNAWPPLQHMLIEGLSQLDLIDAKDLASDLAQRWIQSNWLAYVKYDAMFEKYDVSGDGKPGGGGEYEVQ
;
A
#
# COMPACT_ATOMS: atom_id res chain seq x y z
N MET A 1 27.55 39.66 -18.35
CA MET A 1 26.43 39.84 -19.30
C MET A 1 25.77 38.48 -19.44
N TYR A 2 24.64 38.31 -18.77
CA TYR A 2 23.94 37.05 -18.57
C TYR A 2 23.22 36.63 -19.85
N VAL A 3 23.42 35.38 -20.29
CA VAL A 3 22.54 34.74 -21.27
C VAL A 3 21.96 33.49 -20.61
N LEU A 4 20.75 33.67 -20.07
CA LEU A 4 19.85 32.62 -19.63
C LEU A 4 19.35 31.87 -20.87
N ILE A 5 19.72 30.59 -20.99
CA ILE A 5 19.08 29.67 -21.92
C ILE A 5 17.94 29.00 -21.15
N PHE A 6 16.72 29.50 -21.37
CA PHE A 6 15.49 28.81 -21.02
C PHE A 6 15.37 27.57 -21.90
N PHE A 7 15.49 26.37 -21.31
CA PHE A 7 14.93 25.18 -21.91
C PHE A 7 13.40 25.31 -21.87
N THR A 8 12.84 25.72 -23.01
CA THR A 8 11.43 25.56 -23.31
C THR A 8 11.18 24.07 -23.50
N VAL A 9 10.71 23.40 -22.44
CA VAL A 9 10.04 22.11 -22.59
C VAL A 9 8.79 22.40 -23.44
N PRO A 10 8.64 21.79 -24.63
CA PRO A 10 7.36 21.87 -25.31
C PRO A 10 6.35 21.22 -24.39
N ARG A 11 5.35 21.99 -23.94
CA ARG A 11 4.10 21.42 -23.43
C ARG A 11 3.47 20.66 -24.59
N LEU A 12 3.89 19.41 -24.75
CA LEU A 12 3.04 18.41 -25.35
C LEU A 12 1.88 18.26 -24.37
N ASN A 13 0.83 19.04 -24.60
CA ASN A 13 -0.53 18.72 -24.16
C ASN A 13 -1.00 17.44 -24.90
N ASN A 14 -0.21 16.38 -24.83
CA ASN A 14 -0.75 15.05 -24.93
C ASN A 14 -1.29 14.77 -23.54
N PHE A 15 -2.55 15.17 -23.32
CA PHE A 15 -3.43 14.26 -22.64
C PHE A 15 -3.31 12.94 -23.42
N LEU A 16 -2.35 12.10 -23.04
CA LEU A 16 -2.60 10.68 -23.10
C LEU A 16 -3.89 10.55 -22.32
N ASP A 17 -4.98 10.29 -23.03
CA ASP A 17 -6.16 9.69 -22.48
C ASP A 17 -5.67 8.52 -21.63
N ILE A 18 -5.42 8.78 -20.34
CA ILE A 18 -5.22 7.77 -19.32
C ILE A 18 -6.56 7.06 -19.33
N CYS A 19 -6.64 5.98 -20.11
CA CYS A 19 -7.83 5.22 -20.41
C CYS A 19 -9.03 5.72 -19.60
N VAL A 20 -9.76 6.66 -20.19
CA VAL A 20 -11.20 6.64 -20.03
C VAL A 20 -11.61 5.34 -20.72
N TYR A 21 -11.37 4.20 -20.05
CA TYR A 21 -12.29 3.10 -20.22
C TYR A 21 -13.63 3.76 -19.89
N SER A 22 -14.43 3.80 -20.95
CA SER A 22 -15.82 4.19 -20.97
C SER A 22 -16.56 3.60 -19.77
N CYS A 23 -17.82 4.00 -19.59
CA CYS A 23 -18.79 3.17 -18.92
C CYS A 23 -18.78 1.75 -19.55
N ASP A 24 -17.84 0.91 -19.16
CA ASP A 24 -17.86 -0.51 -19.43
C ASP A 24 -18.87 -1.07 -18.44
N SER A 25 -19.84 -1.78 -18.96
CA SER A 25 -20.89 -2.48 -18.22
C SER A 25 -20.38 -3.21 -16.96
N VAL A 26 -19.16 -3.78 -16.97
CA VAL A 26 -18.54 -4.39 -15.79
C VAL A 26 -18.22 -3.37 -14.68
N SER A 27 -17.82 -2.15 -15.05
CA SER A 27 -17.59 -1.04 -14.10
C SER A 27 -18.90 -0.55 -13.48
N GLU A 28 -20.02 -0.58 -14.20
CA GLU A 28 -21.35 -0.25 -13.64
C GLU A 28 -21.87 -1.29 -12.64
N ILE A 29 -21.22 -2.46 -12.57
CA ILE A 29 -21.55 -3.53 -11.61
C ILE A 29 -20.62 -3.48 -10.40
N TYR A 30 -19.30 -3.34 -10.62
CA TYR A 30 -18.30 -3.50 -9.57
C TYR A 30 -17.63 -2.21 -9.09
N CYS A 31 -17.73 -1.11 -9.84
CA CYS A 31 -17.03 0.15 -9.52
C CYS A 31 -17.99 1.30 -9.21
N THR A 32 -19.11 1.36 -9.93
CA THR A 32 -20.14 2.41 -9.82
C THR A 32 -21.52 1.79 -10.01
N GLY A 33 -22.56 2.62 -10.18
CA GLY A 33 -23.87 2.16 -10.64
C GLY A 33 -24.84 1.76 -9.52
N GLU A 34 -26.10 1.64 -9.92
CA GLU A 34 -27.21 1.42 -8.99
C GLU A 34 -27.25 -0.01 -8.45
N LEU A 35 -26.78 -0.99 -9.23
CA LEU A 35 -26.68 -2.38 -8.77
C LEU A 35 -25.71 -2.50 -7.60
N LEU A 36 -24.50 -1.95 -7.74
CA LEU A 36 -23.51 -1.88 -6.66
C LEU A 36 -24.10 -1.20 -5.42
N ARG A 37 -24.68 0.00 -5.61
CA ARG A 37 -25.25 0.79 -4.52
C ARG A 37 -26.30 0.02 -3.74
N GLN A 38 -27.30 -0.56 -4.42
CA GLN A 38 -28.39 -1.24 -3.74
C GLN A 38 -27.93 -2.53 -3.04
N VAL A 39 -27.06 -3.32 -3.68
CA VAL A 39 -26.55 -4.55 -3.06
C VAL A 39 -25.73 -4.24 -1.82
N GLN A 40 -24.85 -3.23 -1.88
CA GLN A 40 -24.01 -2.85 -0.75
C GLN A 40 -24.82 -2.26 0.40
N LEU A 41 -25.73 -1.33 0.12
CA LEU A 41 -26.57 -0.71 1.16
C LEU A 41 -27.60 -1.68 1.76
N ALA A 42 -27.96 -2.76 1.04
CA ALA A 42 -28.79 -3.83 1.56
C ALA A 42 -28.03 -4.76 2.53
N LYS A 43 -26.69 -4.63 2.67
CA LYS A 43 -25.84 -5.41 3.57
C LYS A 43 -26.12 -6.91 3.50
N LEU A 44 -26.15 -7.45 2.28
CA LEU A 44 -26.47 -8.87 2.05
C LEU A 44 -25.40 -9.84 2.55
N PHE A 45 -24.19 -9.33 2.78
CA PHE A 45 -23.00 -10.04 3.23
C PHE A 45 -22.40 -9.30 4.43
N ASP A 46 -21.72 -10.03 5.31
CA ASP A 46 -21.07 -9.45 6.50
C ASP A 46 -19.86 -8.58 6.10
N ASP A 47 -19.14 -8.94 5.03
CA ASP A 47 -18.05 -8.17 4.44
C ASP A 47 -18.50 -7.49 3.13
N ASN A 48 -18.29 -6.18 3.02
CA ASN A 48 -18.62 -5.38 1.83
C ASN A 48 -17.82 -5.82 0.60
N LYS A 49 -16.64 -6.43 0.78
CA LYS A 49 -15.80 -6.94 -0.31
C LYS A 49 -16.36 -8.21 -0.95
N ALA A 50 -17.23 -8.96 -0.25
CA ALA A 50 -17.74 -10.24 -0.72
C ALA A 50 -18.46 -10.14 -2.06
N PHE A 51 -19.32 -9.14 -2.25
CA PHE A 51 -20.07 -8.94 -3.50
C PHE A 51 -19.16 -8.54 -4.66
N VAL A 52 -18.25 -7.60 -4.43
CA VAL A 52 -17.40 -7.04 -5.49
C VAL A 52 -16.35 -8.02 -6.00
N ASP A 53 -16.15 -9.14 -5.31
CA ASP A 53 -15.24 -10.23 -5.71
C ASP A 53 -15.97 -11.42 -6.38
N MET A 54 -17.29 -11.36 -6.52
CA MET A 54 -18.05 -12.43 -7.17
C MET A 54 -17.84 -12.40 -8.68
N LYS A 55 -17.83 -13.58 -9.32
CA LYS A 55 -17.85 -13.73 -10.78
C LYS A 55 -19.28 -13.61 -11.31
N LEU A 56 -19.50 -13.01 -12.48
CA LEU A 56 -20.78 -13.04 -13.17
C LEU A 56 -21.11 -14.43 -13.77
N ASN A 57 -22.38 -14.81 -13.75
CA ASN A 57 -22.90 -16.01 -14.43
C ASN A 57 -23.45 -15.72 -15.83
N ALA A 58 -23.63 -14.44 -16.19
CA ALA A 58 -24.10 -13.97 -17.49
C ALA A 58 -23.35 -12.69 -17.89
N ALA A 59 -23.41 -12.34 -19.17
CA ALA A 59 -22.75 -11.13 -19.68
C ALA A 59 -23.26 -9.87 -18.93
N PRO A 60 -22.41 -8.86 -18.68
CA PRO A 60 -22.77 -7.69 -17.88
C PRO A 60 -24.04 -6.96 -18.34
N ASP A 61 -24.26 -6.84 -19.65
CA ASP A 61 -25.45 -6.22 -20.24
C ASP A 61 -26.73 -6.98 -19.85
N ILE A 62 -26.70 -8.31 -19.91
CA ILE A 62 -27.82 -9.17 -19.45
C ILE A 62 -28.09 -8.97 -17.96
N VAL A 63 -27.03 -8.88 -17.14
CA VAL A 63 -27.16 -8.68 -15.69
C VAL A 63 -27.76 -7.30 -15.39
N LEU A 64 -27.28 -6.24 -16.04
CA LEU A 64 -27.78 -4.87 -15.88
C LEU A 64 -29.23 -4.74 -16.37
N ASP A 65 -29.59 -5.36 -17.49
CA ASP A 65 -30.98 -5.39 -17.99
C ASP A 65 -31.90 -6.14 -17.04
N ALA A 66 -31.45 -7.28 -16.51
CA ALA A 66 -32.20 -8.04 -15.53
C ALA A 66 -32.42 -7.24 -14.24
N PHE A 67 -31.39 -6.51 -13.79
CA PHE A 67 -31.49 -5.62 -12.62
C PHE A 67 -32.46 -4.47 -12.89
N SER A 68 -32.34 -3.79 -14.03
CA SER A 68 -33.26 -2.72 -14.44
C SER A 68 -34.72 -3.19 -14.46
N ASN A 69 -34.97 -4.41 -14.95
CA ASN A 69 -36.29 -5.01 -14.95
C ASN A 69 -36.78 -5.41 -13.55
N LEU A 70 -35.89 -5.82 -12.66
CA LEU A 70 -36.21 -6.06 -11.24
C LEU A 70 -36.59 -4.75 -10.54
N THR A 71 -35.78 -3.71 -10.71
CA THR A 71 -35.98 -2.37 -10.14
C THR A 71 -37.33 -1.76 -10.53
N LYS A 72 -37.76 -1.91 -11.79
CA LYS A 72 -39.07 -1.42 -12.28
C LYS A 72 -40.28 -2.03 -11.58
N ARG A 73 -40.12 -3.16 -10.86
CA ARG A 73 -41.22 -3.81 -10.11
C ARG A 73 -41.52 -3.12 -8.79
N PHE A 74 -40.59 -2.29 -8.28
CA PHE A 74 -40.70 -1.69 -6.96
C PHE A 74 -40.90 -0.17 -7.04
N PRO A 75 -41.79 0.41 -6.21
CA PRO A 75 -41.95 1.86 -6.12
C PRO A 75 -40.61 2.54 -5.78
N HIS A 76 -40.35 3.70 -6.40
CA HIS A 76 -39.13 4.49 -6.21
C HIS A 76 -37.81 3.80 -6.61
N GLY A 77 -37.88 2.62 -7.22
CA GLY A 77 -36.71 1.91 -7.72
C GLY A 77 -35.83 1.27 -6.64
N THR A 78 -36.30 1.13 -5.39
CA THR A 78 -35.56 0.42 -4.33
C THR A 78 -36.00 -1.03 -4.25
N VAL A 79 -35.10 -1.96 -4.54
CA VAL A 79 -35.34 -3.41 -4.48
C VAL A 79 -35.17 -3.91 -3.04
N PRO A 80 -36.13 -4.68 -2.49
CA PRO A 80 -36.00 -5.27 -1.15
C PRO A 80 -34.81 -6.22 -1.03
N PRO A 81 -34.18 -6.34 0.17
CA PRO A 81 -33.03 -7.24 0.37
C PRO A 81 -33.29 -8.72 0.02
N SER A 82 -34.52 -9.22 0.20
CA SER A 82 -34.92 -10.57 -0.19
C SER A 82 -34.78 -10.81 -1.69
N ASP A 83 -35.24 -9.85 -2.49
CA ASP A 83 -35.25 -9.91 -3.95
C ASP A 83 -33.85 -9.68 -4.52
N LEU A 84 -33.08 -8.76 -3.93
CA LEU A 84 -31.66 -8.60 -4.24
C LEU A 84 -30.87 -9.88 -3.97
N ARG A 85 -31.14 -10.60 -2.88
CA ARG A 85 -30.47 -11.87 -2.59
C ARG A 85 -30.78 -12.93 -3.65
N VAL A 86 -32.03 -13.02 -4.10
CA VAL A 86 -32.41 -13.92 -5.21
C VAL A 86 -31.70 -13.51 -6.50
N PHE A 87 -31.63 -12.21 -6.79
CA PHE A 87 -30.93 -11.68 -7.95
C PHE A 87 -29.45 -12.03 -7.93
N VAL A 88 -28.76 -11.75 -6.83
CA VAL A 88 -27.33 -12.04 -6.65
C VAL A 88 -27.06 -13.54 -6.79
N ASN A 89 -27.84 -14.40 -6.14
CA ASN A 89 -27.71 -15.86 -6.25
C ASN A 89 -27.94 -16.39 -7.68
N THR A 90 -28.67 -15.65 -8.51
CA THR A 90 -28.93 -16.04 -9.91
C THR A 90 -27.78 -15.62 -10.82
N TYR A 91 -27.33 -14.36 -10.71
CA TYR A 91 -26.42 -13.75 -11.68
C TYR A 91 -24.95 -13.75 -11.25
N PHE A 92 -24.64 -14.15 -10.02
CA PHE A 92 -23.28 -14.15 -9.49
C PHE A 92 -22.91 -15.51 -8.90
N ALA A 93 -21.68 -15.96 -9.14
CA ALA A 93 -21.08 -17.12 -8.50
C ALA A 93 -20.35 -16.71 -7.22
N ASN A 94 -20.24 -17.64 -6.28
CA ASN A 94 -19.41 -17.45 -5.08
C ASN A 94 -17.97 -17.06 -5.44
N SER A 95 -17.31 -16.34 -4.54
CA SER A 95 -15.90 -15.91 -4.69
C SER A 95 -14.93 -17.08 -4.88
N GLY A 96 -13.74 -16.79 -5.43
CA GLY A 96 -12.68 -17.78 -5.64
C GLY A 96 -12.78 -18.58 -6.94
N LYS A 97 -13.75 -18.28 -7.82
CA LYS A 97 -13.85 -18.88 -9.17
C LYS A 97 -12.86 -18.31 -10.18
N GLU A 98 -12.11 -17.29 -9.79
CA GLU A 98 -11.07 -16.64 -10.57
C GLU A 98 -9.68 -17.30 -10.44
N PHE A 99 -9.53 -18.32 -9.58
CA PHE A 99 -8.24 -18.96 -9.33
C PHE A 99 -8.18 -20.40 -9.84
N GLU A 100 -7.00 -20.78 -10.31
CA GLU A 100 -6.60 -22.16 -10.54
C GLU A 100 -5.77 -22.67 -9.35
N SER A 101 -5.81 -23.99 -9.11
CA SER A 101 -4.89 -24.61 -8.15
C SER A 101 -3.45 -24.44 -8.64
N TRP A 102 -2.59 -24.00 -7.74
CA TRP A 102 -1.18 -23.82 -8.02
C TRP A 102 -0.37 -24.10 -6.75
N SER A 103 0.83 -24.62 -6.94
CA SER A 103 1.84 -24.73 -5.89
C SER A 103 3.15 -24.17 -6.45
N PRO A 104 3.92 -23.41 -5.64
CA PRO A 104 5.17 -22.83 -6.11
C PRO A 104 6.16 -23.91 -6.57
N PRO A 105 6.65 -23.85 -7.81
CA PRO A 105 7.50 -24.90 -8.38
C PRO A 105 8.91 -24.93 -7.79
N ASP A 106 9.34 -23.83 -7.19
CA ASP A 106 10.65 -23.62 -6.57
C ASP A 106 10.61 -23.75 -5.04
N TRP A 107 9.48 -24.13 -4.46
CA TRP A 107 9.38 -24.44 -3.03
C TRP A 107 10.05 -25.79 -2.72
N HIS A 108 10.80 -25.85 -1.62
CA HIS A 108 11.37 -27.09 -1.10
C HIS A 108 11.38 -27.08 0.44
N ASP A 109 11.38 -28.25 1.07
CA ASP A 109 11.15 -28.41 2.52
C ASP A 109 12.29 -27.89 3.42
N LYS A 110 13.46 -27.59 2.85
CA LYS A 110 14.69 -27.28 3.61
C LYS A 110 15.45 -26.07 3.04
N PRO A 111 14.86 -24.87 3.01
CA PRO A 111 15.59 -23.66 2.66
C PRO A 111 16.75 -23.42 3.62
N ASN A 112 17.87 -22.93 3.10
CA ASN A 112 19.10 -22.70 3.85
C ASN A 112 18.90 -21.82 5.10
N LEU A 113 17.92 -20.90 5.07
CA LEU A 113 17.55 -20.07 6.22
C LEU A 113 17.30 -20.87 7.50
N LEU A 114 16.61 -22.01 7.41
CA LEU A 114 16.23 -22.81 8.59
C LEU A 114 17.45 -23.34 9.36
N SER A 115 18.52 -23.67 8.62
CA SER A 115 19.77 -24.14 9.21
C SER A 115 20.48 -23.07 10.05
N LYS A 116 20.18 -21.79 9.82
CA LYS A 116 20.77 -20.65 10.52
C LYS A 116 20.04 -20.30 11.82
N ILE A 117 18.84 -20.84 12.03
CA ILE A 117 18.05 -20.60 13.25
C ILE A 117 18.51 -21.59 14.30
N SER A 118 19.25 -21.14 15.33
CA SER A 118 19.82 -22.03 16.35
C SER A 118 18.77 -22.61 17.30
N ASP A 119 17.77 -21.81 17.70
CA ASP A 119 16.71 -22.23 18.61
C ASP A 119 15.76 -23.23 17.92
N GLN A 120 15.52 -24.37 18.55
CA GLN A 120 14.75 -25.45 17.95
C GLN A 120 13.27 -25.11 17.80
N ASN A 121 12.67 -24.38 18.75
CA ASN A 121 11.26 -24.02 18.68
C ASN A 121 11.01 -22.98 17.59
N LEU A 122 11.89 -21.98 17.51
CA LEU A 122 11.83 -20.97 16.45
C LEU A 122 12.12 -21.58 15.07
N ARG A 123 12.99 -22.59 14.98
CA ARG A 123 13.23 -23.32 13.73
C ARG A 123 11.98 -24.08 13.27
N SER A 124 11.33 -24.83 14.17
CA SER A 124 10.08 -25.54 13.84
C SER A 124 8.97 -24.58 13.43
N TRP A 125 8.84 -23.44 14.11
CA TRP A 125 7.89 -22.41 13.71
C TRP A 125 8.20 -21.83 12.33
N ALA A 126 9.47 -21.54 12.03
CA ALA A 126 9.88 -21.08 10.70
C ALA A 126 9.63 -22.12 9.60
N GLU A 127 9.75 -23.42 9.89
CA GLU A 127 9.37 -24.52 8.98
C GLU A 127 7.87 -24.48 8.64
N GLU A 128 7.02 -24.26 9.64
CA GLU A 128 5.57 -24.13 9.45
C GLU A 128 5.22 -22.88 8.63
N LEU A 129 5.82 -21.72 8.96
CA LEU A 129 5.65 -20.48 8.20
C LEU A 129 6.09 -20.64 6.74
N HIS A 130 7.21 -21.30 6.49
CA HIS A 130 7.67 -21.60 5.14
C HIS A 130 6.68 -22.50 4.38
N GLY A 131 5.97 -23.38 5.10
CA GLY A 131 4.89 -24.19 4.55
C GLY A 131 3.70 -23.38 4.03
N LEU A 132 3.42 -22.20 4.61
CA LEU A 132 2.29 -21.34 4.25
C LEU A 132 2.40 -20.75 2.84
N TRP A 133 3.59 -20.68 2.24
CA TRP A 133 3.72 -20.26 0.84
C TRP A 133 2.87 -21.09 -0.12
N LYS A 134 2.65 -22.38 0.19
CA LYS A 134 1.79 -23.26 -0.62
C LYS A 134 0.31 -22.92 -0.48
N SER A 135 -0.15 -22.48 0.69
CA SER A 135 -1.57 -22.13 0.92
C SER A 135 -1.90 -20.71 0.46
N LEU A 136 -0.94 -19.80 0.50
CA LEU A 136 -1.07 -18.41 0.05
C LEU A 136 -0.85 -18.23 -1.45
N GLY A 137 -0.40 -19.28 -2.14
CA GLY A 137 -0.25 -19.28 -3.59
C GLY A 137 -1.57 -19.09 -4.32
N ARG A 138 -1.60 -18.16 -5.27
CA ARG A 138 -2.73 -17.91 -6.17
C ARG A 138 -2.24 -17.87 -7.60
N LYS A 139 -2.99 -18.52 -8.49
CA LYS A 139 -2.83 -18.41 -9.94
C LYS A 139 -4.14 -17.93 -10.52
N VAL A 140 -4.15 -16.74 -11.10
CA VAL A 140 -5.34 -16.21 -11.77
C VAL A 140 -5.62 -17.08 -13.00
N SER A 141 -6.87 -17.50 -13.16
CA SER A 141 -7.28 -18.42 -14.21
C SER A 141 -7.20 -17.78 -15.60
N ASN A 142 -7.00 -18.60 -16.63
CA ASN A 142 -7.06 -18.11 -18.00
C ASN A 142 -8.46 -17.58 -18.39
N ASP A 143 -9.51 -17.98 -17.67
CA ASP A 143 -10.86 -17.45 -17.91
C ASP A 143 -10.96 -15.96 -17.58
N VAL A 144 -10.19 -15.45 -16.62
CA VAL A 144 -10.11 -14.01 -16.34
C VAL A 144 -9.44 -13.25 -17.50
N ARG A 145 -8.47 -13.88 -18.18
CA ARG A 145 -7.84 -13.31 -19.39
C ARG A 145 -8.81 -13.29 -20.57
N ASP A 146 -9.51 -14.40 -20.78
CA ASP A 146 -10.33 -14.62 -21.97
C ASP A 146 -11.72 -13.96 -21.84
N ASN A 147 -12.22 -13.78 -20.61
CA ASN A 147 -13.52 -13.17 -20.29
C ASN A 147 -13.42 -12.11 -19.17
N PRO A 148 -12.58 -11.07 -19.30
CA PRO A 148 -12.32 -10.11 -18.23
C PRO A 148 -13.57 -9.35 -17.76
N GLN A 149 -14.56 -9.15 -18.63
CA GLN A 149 -15.84 -8.51 -18.33
C GLN A 149 -16.71 -9.27 -17.31
N MET A 150 -16.36 -10.53 -17.01
CA MET A 150 -17.11 -11.38 -16.08
C MET A 150 -16.59 -11.28 -14.63
N TYR A 151 -15.52 -10.52 -14.41
CA TYR A 151 -14.77 -10.49 -13.17
C TYR A 151 -14.43 -9.07 -12.75
N SER A 152 -14.30 -8.86 -11.45
CA SER A 152 -13.54 -7.72 -10.93
C SER A 152 -12.04 -8.00 -10.87
N MET A 153 -11.60 -9.27 -10.86
CA MET A 153 -10.19 -9.67 -10.87
C MET A 153 -9.50 -9.20 -12.15
N ILE A 154 -8.34 -8.57 -12.00
CA ILE A 154 -7.45 -8.22 -13.10
C ILE A 154 -6.54 -9.43 -13.39
N TYR A 155 -6.49 -9.86 -14.65
CA TYR A 155 -5.62 -10.96 -15.05
C TYR A 155 -4.14 -10.67 -14.76
N CYS A 156 -3.48 -11.62 -14.11
CA CYS A 156 -2.04 -11.62 -13.87
C CYS A 156 -1.42 -12.82 -14.61
N PRO A 157 -0.40 -12.61 -15.47
CA PRO A 157 0.19 -13.67 -16.28
C PRO A 157 0.94 -14.73 -15.46
N TYR A 158 1.43 -14.37 -14.27
CA TYR A 158 2.19 -15.27 -13.40
C TYR A 158 1.44 -15.52 -12.09
N PRO A 159 1.60 -16.71 -11.47
CA PRO A 159 1.17 -16.93 -10.10
C PRO A 159 1.87 -15.99 -9.12
N GLY A 160 1.27 -15.79 -7.95
CA GLY A 160 1.83 -14.98 -6.88
C GLY A 160 1.37 -15.43 -5.51
N ILE A 161 1.89 -14.78 -4.49
CA ILE A 161 1.51 -14.98 -3.09
C ILE A 161 0.62 -13.80 -2.66
N VAL A 162 -0.45 -14.07 -1.94
CA VAL A 162 -1.39 -13.05 -1.42
C VAL A 162 -1.26 -12.92 0.10
N PRO A 163 -1.73 -11.80 0.71
CA PRO A 163 -1.62 -11.61 2.16
C PRO A 163 -2.31 -12.70 2.98
N GLY A 164 -3.51 -13.13 2.57
CA GLY A 164 -4.31 -14.15 3.27
C GLY A 164 -5.71 -13.67 3.64
N GLY A 165 -6.56 -14.60 4.13
CA GLY A 165 -7.94 -14.29 4.51
C GLY A 165 -8.77 -13.72 3.36
N ARG A 166 -9.40 -12.55 3.59
CA ARG A 166 -10.20 -11.82 2.60
C ARG A 166 -9.38 -11.23 1.43
N PHE A 167 -8.07 -11.10 1.61
CA PHE A 167 -7.16 -10.54 0.63
C PHE A 167 -6.69 -11.64 -0.32
N THR A 168 -7.44 -11.81 -1.40
CA THR A 168 -7.26 -12.94 -2.35
C THR A 168 -6.55 -12.53 -3.63
N GLU A 169 -6.30 -11.24 -3.82
CA GLU A 169 -5.53 -10.65 -4.91
C GLU A 169 -4.14 -10.24 -4.42
N PHE A 170 -3.25 -9.88 -5.36
CA PHE A 170 -2.03 -9.19 -4.97
C PHE A 170 -2.39 -7.87 -4.28
N TYR A 171 -1.57 -7.48 -3.30
CA TYR A 171 -1.49 -6.12 -2.77
C TYR A 171 -0.07 -5.60 -2.98
N TYR A 172 0.05 -4.36 -3.44
CA TYR A 172 1.28 -3.85 -4.00
C TYR A 172 2.41 -3.78 -2.95
N TRP A 173 2.27 -2.95 -1.91
CA TRP A 173 3.38 -2.76 -0.97
C TRP A 173 3.67 -3.99 -0.10
N ASP A 174 2.64 -4.76 0.29
CA ASP A 174 2.76 -6.03 1.04
C ASP A 174 3.72 -6.99 0.34
N SER A 175 3.64 -7.00 -0.99
CA SER A 175 4.42 -7.89 -1.83
C SER A 175 5.92 -7.64 -1.74
N TYR A 176 6.38 -6.48 -1.25
CA TYR A 176 7.80 -6.23 -1.01
C TYR A 176 8.35 -7.16 0.06
N TRP A 177 7.67 -7.23 1.21
CA TRP A 177 8.10 -8.12 2.29
C TRP A 177 7.91 -9.59 1.91
N VAL A 178 6.84 -9.91 1.18
CA VAL A 178 6.62 -11.26 0.64
C VAL A 178 7.75 -11.67 -0.32
N ILE A 179 8.14 -10.82 -1.27
CA ILE A 179 9.24 -11.09 -2.21
C ILE A 179 10.56 -11.31 -1.46
N ASN A 180 10.87 -10.49 -0.45
CA ASN A 180 12.05 -10.70 0.38
C ASN A 180 11.99 -12.04 1.14
N GLY A 181 10.82 -12.40 1.69
CA GLY A 181 10.60 -13.71 2.33
C GLY A 181 10.74 -14.89 1.37
N LEU A 182 10.28 -14.75 0.13
CA LEU A 182 10.44 -15.74 -0.94
C LEU A 182 11.91 -15.90 -1.33
N ILE A 183 12.66 -14.81 -1.48
CA ILE A 183 14.10 -14.85 -1.77
C ILE A 183 14.86 -15.55 -0.64
N LEU A 184 14.55 -15.25 0.62
CA LEU A 184 15.12 -15.95 1.78
C LEU A 184 14.74 -17.44 1.84
N SER A 185 13.58 -17.78 1.27
CA SER A 185 13.09 -19.15 1.10
C SER A 185 13.65 -19.85 -0.15
N GLU A 186 14.61 -19.23 -0.85
CA GLU A 186 15.21 -19.73 -2.10
C GLU A 186 14.21 -19.87 -3.28
N MET A 187 13.06 -19.18 -3.18
CA MET A 187 11.95 -19.18 -4.15
C MET A 187 12.04 -18.00 -5.13
N VAL A 188 13.19 -17.87 -5.79
CA VAL A 188 13.48 -16.75 -6.70
C VAL A 188 12.63 -16.78 -7.99
N GLN A 189 12.15 -17.92 -8.45
CA GLN A 189 11.27 -18.00 -9.62
C GLN A 189 9.89 -17.43 -9.30
N THR A 190 9.35 -17.77 -8.12
CA THR A 190 8.08 -17.20 -7.66
C THR A 190 8.19 -15.70 -7.42
N ALA A 191 9.27 -15.24 -6.79
CA ALA A 191 9.55 -13.82 -6.59
C ALA A 191 9.60 -13.04 -7.93
N ARG A 192 10.29 -13.58 -8.94
CA ARG A 192 10.33 -13.00 -10.29
C ARG A 192 8.94 -12.89 -10.90
N GLY A 193 8.12 -13.93 -10.82
CA GLY A 193 6.76 -13.93 -11.35
C GLY A 193 5.89 -12.82 -10.75
N MET A 194 6.01 -12.57 -9.44
CA MET A 194 5.33 -11.45 -8.78
C MET A 194 5.81 -10.09 -9.32
N ILE A 195 7.12 -9.90 -9.50
CA ILE A 195 7.67 -8.67 -10.09
C ILE A 195 7.17 -8.50 -11.54
N GLU A 196 7.13 -9.57 -12.34
CA GLU A 196 6.61 -9.53 -13.70
C GLU A 196 5.11 -9.18 -13.75
N ASN A 197 4.30 -9.61 -12.78
CA ASN A 197 2.91 -9.16 -12.65
C ASN A 197 2.81 -7.66 -12.40
N PHE A 198 3.66 -7.10 -11.53
CA PHE A 198 3.67 -5.66 -11.28
C PHE A 198 4.15 -4.86 -12.49
N LEU A 199 5.18 -5.33 -13.19
CA LEU A 199 5.61 -4.75 -14.46
C LEU A 199 4.48 -4.80 -15.51
N HIS A 200 3.69 -5.89 -15.55
CA HIS A 200 2.50 -5.98 -16.39
C HIS A 200 1.45 -4.92 -16.01
N MET A 201 1.23 -4.68 -14.71
CA MET A 201 0.34 -3.62 -14.23
C MET A 201 0.83 -2.23 -14.65
N VAL A 202 2.12 -1.93 -14.47
CA VAL A 202 2.69 -0.64 -14.90
C VAL A 202 2.57 -0.46 -16.40
N ASN A 203 2.79 -1.51 -17.20
CA ASN A 203 2.61 -1.42 -18.64
C ASN A 203 1.15 -1.12 -19.03
N ARG A 204 0.17 -1.59 -18.25
CA ARG A 204 -1.26 -1.40 -18.53
C ARG A 204 -1.81 -0.08 -17.98
N TYR A 205 -1.39 0.33 -16.79
CA TYR A 205 -1.99 1.44 -16.04
C TYR A 205 -1.03 2.61 -15.77
N ALA A 206 0.25 2.50 -16.19
CA ALA A 206 1.37 3.39 -15.85
C ALA A 206 1.81 3.37 -14.37
N PHE A 207 1.12 2.61 -13.51
CA PHE A 207 1.46 2.38 -12.11
C PHE A 207 0.97 1.02 -11.66
N VAL A 208 1.39 0.57 -10.48
CA VAL A 208 0.82 -0.64 -9.86
C VAL A 208 -0.43 -0.26 -9.05
N PRO A 209 -1.63 -0.77 -9.36
CA PRO A 209 -2.83 -0.57 -8.55
C PRO A 209 -2.66 -1.09 -7.12
N ASN A 210 -3.45 -0.57 -6.18
CA ASN A 210 -3.47 -1.03 -4.78
C ASN A 210 -3.50 -2.56 -4.69
N GLY A 211 -4.42 -3.18 -5.43
CA GLY A 211 -4.47 -4.63 -5.61
C GLY A 211 -5.05 -5.05 -6.96
N GLY A 212 -5.10 -6.35 -7.20
CA GLY A 212 -5.47 -6.96 -8.49
C GLY A 212 -6.95 -6.93 -8.86
N ARG A 213 -7.67 -5.83 -8.60
CA ARG A 213 -9.11 -5.70 -8.87
C ARG A 213 -9.41 -4.40 -9.60
N ILE A 214 -10.41 -4.40 -10.48
CA ILE A 214 -10.77 -3.23 -11.31
C ILE A 214 -11.18 -2.02 -10.48
N TYR A 215 -11.75 -2.23 -9.29
CA TYR A 215 -12.10 -1.15 -8.36
C TYR A 215 -10.86 -0.48 -7.70
N TYR A 216 -9.65 -1.00 -7.94
CA TYR A 216 -8.38 -0.40 -7.55
C TYR A 216 -7.69 0.39 -8.67
N GLU A 217 -8.17 0.37 -9.93
CA GLU A 217 -7.50 0.97 -11.11
C GLU A 217 -7.27 2.49 -11.06
N ARG A 218 -7.80 3.18 -10.04
CA ARG A 218 -7.64 4.64 -9.86
C ARG A 218 -6.76 5.01 -8.67
N ARG A 219 -6.23 4.03 -7.92
CA ARG A 219 -5.35 4.26 -6.77
C ARG A 219 -4.22 3.23 -6.71
N SER A 220 -3.03 3.68 -6.37
CA SER A 220 -1.86 2.81 -6.17
C SER A 220 -1.77 2.36 -4.70
N GLN A 221 -0.56 2.05 -4.27
CA GLN A 221 -0.11 1.85 -2.90
C GLN A 221 1.34 2.38 -2.81
N PRO A 222 1.99 2.42 -1.63
CA PRO A 222 3.38 2.88 -1.54
C PRO A 222 4.31 2.21 -2.59
N PRO A 223 5.10 2.97 -3.37
CA PRO A 223 5.75 2.45 -4.57
C PRO A 223 7.04 1.68 -4.30
N PHE A 224 6.91 0.38 -4.00
CA PHE A 224 8.02 -0.50 -3.68
C PHE A 224 8.59 -1.29 -4.87
N LEU A 225 8.05 -1.19 -6.09
CA LEU A 225 8.49 -2.01 -7.22
C LEU A 225 9.99 -1.88 -7.55
N PRO A 226 10.63 -0.68 -7.53
CA PRO A 226 12.08 -0.58 -7.69
C PRO A 226 12.86 -1.36 -6.62
N LEU A 227 12.41 -1.33 -5.37
CA LEU A 227 13.04 -2.07 -4.27
C LEU A 227 12.83 -3.58 -4.38
N MET A 228 11.66 -4.03 -4.86
CA MET A 228 11.45 -5.46 -5.17
C MET A 228 12.44 -5.95 -6.23
N MET A 229 12.65 -5.15 -7.28
CA MET A 229 13.64 -5.43 -8.31
C MET A 229 15.07 -5.36 -7.74
N GLU A 230 15.35 -4.46 -6.79
CA GLU A 230 16.65 -4.37 -6.11
C GLU A 230 16.95 -5.67 -5.36
N SER A 231 16.06 -6.10 -4.47
CA SER A 231 16.19 -7.37 -3.74
C SER A 231 16.38 -8.56 -4.68
N TYR A 232 15.59 -8.64 -5.75
CA TYR A 232 15.70 -9.73 -6.73
C TYR A 232 17.04 -9.71 -7.47
N TYR A 233 17.46 -8.54 -7.95
CA TYR A 233 18.73 -8.37 -8.64
C TYR A 233 19.90 -8.67 -7.71
N GLU A 234 19.84 -8.28 -6.45
CA GLU A 234 20.88 -8.57 -5.47
C GLU A 234 21.09 -10.07 -5.27
N ALA A 235 19.99 -10.83 -5.20
CA ALA A 235 20.00 -12.27 -5.02
C ALA A 235 20.43 -13.04 -6.28
N THR A 236 20.06 -12.57 -7.47
CA THR A 236 20.19 -13.36 -8.71
C THR A 236 21.25 -12.84 -9.69
N LYS A 237 21.57 -11.55 -9.63
CA LYS A 237 22.36 -10.82 -10.63
C LYS A 237 21.82 -10.98 -12.06
N ASP A 238 20.51 -11.17 -12.23
CA ASP A 238 19.87 -11.29 -13.55
C ASP A 238 19.81 -9.92 -14.26
N ILE A 239 20.90 -9.60 -14.97
CA ILE A 239 21.06 -8.38 -15.76
C ILE A 239 20.03 -8.29 -16.90
N GLU A 240 19.64 -9.42 -17.50
CA GLU A 240 18.70 -9.43 -18.62
C GLU A 240 17.29 -9.06 -18.15
N PHE A 241 16.87 -9.59 -17.00
CA PHE A 241 15.59 -9.21 -16.40
C PHE A 241 15.61 -7.75 -15.96
N LEU A 242 16.70 -7.29 -15.30
CA LEU A 242 16.84 -5.87 -14.95
C LEU A 242 16.71 -4.95 -16.16
N ARG A 243 17.38 -5.28 -17.29
CA ARG A 243 17.31 -4.48 -18.52
C ARG A 243 15.88 -4.39 -19.08
N LYS A 244 15.10 -5.46 -18.97
CA LYS A 244 13.69 -5.47 -19.41
C LYS A 244 12.78 -4.71 -18.44
N ALA A 245 13.04 -4.78 -17.15
CA ALA A 245 12.23 -4.15 -16.12
C ALA A 245 12.43 -2.63 -16.06
N LEU A 246 13.66 -2.14 -16.22
CA LEU A 246 14.01 -0.75 -15.95
C LEU A 246 13.12 0.30 -16.63
N PRO A 247 12.76 0.20 -17.92
CA PRO A 247 11.86 1.18 -18.54
C PRO A 247 10.49 1.27 -17.86
N LEU A 248 9.96 0.16 -17.36
CA LEU A 248 8.68 0.13 -16.64
C LEU A 248 8.83 0.68 -15.22
N LEU A 249 9.96 0.45 -14.55
CA LEU A 249 10.26 1.10 -13.26
C LEU A 249 10.31 2.63 -13.42
N GLU A 250 10.90 3.12 -14.51
CA GLU A 250 10.92 4.55 -14.83
C GLU A 250 9.53 5.09 -15.13
N ASN A 251 8.67 4.32 -15.82
CA ASN A 251 7.29 4.72 -16.08
C ASN A 251 6.48 4.91 -14.80
N GLU A 252 6.60 3.98 -13.84
CA GLU A 252 5.92 4.14 -12.55
C GLU A 252 6.47 5.35 -11.78
N TYR A 253 7.79 5.56 -11.76
CA TYR A 253 8.37 6.77 -11.16
C TYR A 253 7.79 8.04 -11.79
N SER A 254 7.69 8.09 -13.13
CA SER A 254 7.05 9.21 -13.83
C SER A 254 5.60 9.40 -13.42
N PHE A 255 4.81 8.33 -13.25
CA PHE A 255 3.44 8.44 -12.73
C PHE A 255 3.40 9.17 -11.38
N TRP A 256 4.27 8.82 -10.43
CA TRP A 256 4.32 9.49 -9.13
C TRP A 256 4.73 10.96 -9.24
N MET A 257 5.70 11.27 -10.10
CA MET A 257 6.16 12.64 -10.30
C MET A 257 5.15 13.52 -11.03
N GLU A 258 4.35 12.95 -11.93
CA GLU A 258 3.35 13.69 -12.71
C GLU A 258 2.01 13.81 -11.99
N ASN A 259 1.56 12.74 -11.32
CA ASN A 259 0.19 12.62 -10.83
C ASN A 259 0.07 12.70 -9.30
N ARG A 260 1.19 12.58 -8.58
CA ARG A 260 1.23 12.58 -7.10
C ARG A 260 2.17 13.62 -6.53
N SER A 261 2.73 14.50 -7.36
CA SER A 261 3.60 15.58 -6.89
C SER A 261 2.80 16.82 -6.44
N VAL A 262 3.42 17.59 -5.53
CA VAL A 262 2.91 18.86 -5.03
C VAL A 262 4.09 19.80 -4.78
N VAL A 263 3.91 21.08 -5.08
CA VAL A 263 4.92 22.11 -4.77
C VAL A 263 4.67 22.63 -3.36
N VAL A 264 5.69 22.53 -2.51
CA VAL A 264 5.69 23.09 -1.15
C VAL A 264 6.71 24.23 -1.09
N GLU A 265 6.30 25.38 -0.59
CA GLU A 265 7.18 26.54 -0.45
C GLU A 265 7.54 26.75 1.03
N VAL A 266 8.83 26.65 1.35
CA VAL A 266 9.36 26.90 2.70
C VAL A 266 10.47 27.94 2.58
N ASN A 267 10.40 29.01 3.37
CA ASN A 267 11.38 30.10 3.34
C ASN A 267 11.63 30.68 1.92
N SER A 268 10.56 30.85 1.13
CA SER A 268 10.60 31.30 -0.27
C SER A 268 11.33 30.35 -1.25
N VAL A 269 11.62 29.12 -0.85
CA VAL A 269 12.18 28.07 -1.70
C VAL A 269 11.11 27.05 -2.02
N LYS A 270 10.90 26.79 -3.31
CA LYS A 270 9.94 25.80 -3.80
C LYS A 270 10.59 24.44 -3.89
N HIS A 271 9.93 23.45 -3.31
CA HIS A 271 10.32 22.05 -3.30
C HIS A 271 9.22 21.21 -3.94
N ILE A 272 9.61 20.24 -4.77
CA ILE A 272 8.68 19.23 -5.29
C ILE A 272 8.67 18.08 -4.29
N MET A 273 7.49 17.79 -3.74
CA MET A 273 7.22 16.70 -2.82
C MET A 273 6.15 15.79 -3.41
N ASN A 274 5.91 14.63 -2.80
CA ASN A 274 4.83 13.72 -3.19
C ASN A 274 3.81 13.55 -2.06
N ARG A 275 2.56 13.32 -2.43
CA ARG A 275 1.43 13.01 -1.53
C ARG A 275 0.56 11.92 -2.14
N TYR A 276 -0.15 11.19 -1.30
CA TYR A 276 -1.22 10.30 -1.78
C TYR A 276 -2.41 11.14 -2.26
N TYR A 277 -2.95 10.83 -3.44
CA TYR A 277 -3.95 11.67 -4.07
C TYR A 277 -4.78 10.90 -5.09
N VAL A 278 -6.06 10.67 -4.78
CA VAL A 278 -6.98 9.90 -5.63
C VAL A 278 -8.19 10.76 -5.96
N GLN A 279 -8.44 11.05 -7.25
CA GLN A 279 -9.52 11.94 -7.67
C GLN A 279 -10.80 11.15 -8.04
N VAL A 280 -11.37 10.41 -7.09
CA VAL A 280 -12.61 9.65 -7.29
C VAL A 280 -13.58 9.93 -6.15
N GLY A 281 -14.55 10.81 -6.42
CA GLY A 281 -15.59 11.24 -5.46
C GLY A 281 -16.79 10.29 -5.40
N GLN A 282 -16.56 9.00 -5.19
CA GLN A 282 -17.61 7.98 -4.97
C GLN A 282 -17.18 7.09 -3.80
N PRO A 283 -18.07 6.36 -3.09
CA PRO A 283 -17.67 5.37 -2.09
C PRO A 283 -16.69 4.33 -2.65
N ARG A 284 -15.84 3.73 -1.80
CA ARG A 284 -15.00 2.58 -2.18
C ARG A 284 -15.89 1.36 -2.42
N PRO A 285 -15.84 0.68 -3.57
CA PRO A 285 -16.72 -0.47 -3.83
C PRO A 285 -16.59 -1.59 -2.79
N GLU A 286 -15.37 -1.82 -2.28
CA GLU A 286 -15.07 -2.85 -1.28
C GLU A 286 -15.45 -2.47 0.17
N SER A 287 -15.83 -1.22 0.42
CA SER A 287 -16.27 -0.67 1.72
C SER A 287 -17.47 0.28 1.55
N TYR A 288 -18.33 0.03 0.56
CA TYR A 288 -19.28 1.03 0.05
C TYR A 288 -20.25 1.51 1.13
N ALA A 289 -20.82 0.59 1.93
CA ALA A 289 -21.79 0.96 2.95
C ALA A 289 -21.12 1.79 4.06
N HIS A 290 -19.91 1.44 4.48
CA HIS A 290 -19.15 2.20 5.48
C HIS A 290 -18.85 3.63 5.02
N ASP A 291 -18.35 3.78 3.79
CA ASP A 291 -18.06 5.10 3.20
C ASP A 291 -19.33 5.95 3.05
N ALA A 292 -20.45 5.34 2.64
CA ALA A 292 -21.73 6.03 2.47
C ALA A 292 -22.32 6.49 3.82
N GLU A 293 -22.30 5.62 4.84
CA GLU A 293 -22.76 5.93 6.21
C GLU A 293 -21.89 7.02 6.86
N LEU A 294 -20.58 6.96 6.66
CA LEU A 294 -19.67 8.00 7.16
C LEU A 294 -19.99 9.36 6.54
N ALA A 295 -20.40 9.41 5.28
CA ALA A 295 -20.73 10.64 4.56
C ALA A 295 -22.18 11.12 4.79
N GLU A 296 -23.02 10.34 5.47
CA GLU A 296 -24.42 10.67 5.69
C GLU A 296 -24.60 12.02 6.42
N GLY A 297 -25.52 12.83 5.90
CA GLY A 297 -25.83 14.18 6.41
C GLY A 297 -24.93 15.29 5.86
N LEU A 298 -23.85 14.97 5.13
CA LEU A 298 -23.02 15.98 4.47
C LEU A 298 -23.65 16.46 3.15
N PRO A 299 -23.40 17.72 2.72
CA PRO A 299 -23.70 18.16 1.36
C PRO A 299 -22.96 17.32 0.31
N ALA A 300 -23.52 17.17 -0.89
CA ALA A 300 -22.96 16.31 -1.95
C ALA A 300 -21.47 16.56 -2.23
N GLU A 301 -21.06 17.83 -2.37
CA GLU A 301 -19.64 18.19 -2.58
C GLU A 301 -18.73 17.73 -1.42
N ALA A 302 -19.22 17.81 -0.19
CA ALA A 302 -18.47 17.35 0.99
C ALA A 302 -18.43 15.82 1.09
N GLN A 303 -19.46 15.11 0.61
CA GLN A 303 -19.43 13.65 0.48
C GLN A 303 -18.37 13.20 -0.53
N GLU A 304 -18.39 13.78 -1.74
CA GLU A 304 -17.43 13.49 -2.81
C GLU A 304 -15.99 13.76 -2.36
N LYS A 305 -15.78 14.88 -1.66
CA LYS A 305 -14.49 15.22 -1.07
C LYS A 305 -14.08 14.19 -0.03
N LEU A 306 -14.94 13.85 0.94
CA LEU A 306 -14.61 12.84 1.95
C LEU A 306 -14.21 11.51 1.29
N TRP A 307 -14.97 11.02 0.32
CA TRP A 307 -14.66 9.76 -0.35
C TRP A 307 -13.33 9.78 -1.13
N THR A 308 -12.98 10.93 -1.71
CA THR A 308 -11.67 11.18 -2.34
C THR A 308 -10.55 11.03 -1.30
N GLU A 309 -10.73 11.61 -0.11
CA GLU A 309 -9.74 11.53 0.97
C GLU A 309 -9.62 10.11 1.54
N LEU A 310 -10.72 9.38 1.69
CA LEU A 310 -10.72 7.98 2.13
C LEU A 310 -9.95 7.09 1.15
N LYS A 311 -10.13 7.30 -0.16
CA LYS A 311 -9.36 6.58 -1.20
C LYS A 311 -7.88 6.93 -1.19
N ALA A 312 -7.53 8.19 -0.92
CA ALA A 312 -6.14 8.59 -0.74
C ALA A 312 -5.51 7.96 0.50
N ALA A 313 -6.26 7.80 1.60
CA ALA A 313 -5.81 7.02 2.76
C ALA A 313 -5.60 5.54 2.40
N ALA A 314 -6.49 4.92 1.62
CA ALA A 314 -6.26 3.56 1.11
C ALA A 314 -5.04 3.46 0.18
N GLU A 315 -4.77 4.48 -0.65
CA GLU A 315 -3.54 4.57 -1.46
C GLU A 315 -2.28 4.68 -0.59
N SER A 316 -2.39 5.17 0.65
CA SER A 316 -1.25 5.22 1.57
C SER A 316 -0.90 3.87 2.21
N GLY A 317 -1.80 2.89 2.11
CA GLY A 317 -1.74 1.65 2.89
C GLY A 317 -2.20 1.81 4.36
N TRP A 318 -2.52 3.03 4.80
CA TRP A 318 -2.94 3.34 6.17
C TRP A 318 -4.43 3.76 6.23
N ASP A 319 -5.33 2.87 5.81
CA ASP A 319 -6.78 3.01 5.90
C ASP A 319 -7.34 2.28 7.14
N PHE A 320 -7.58 2.93 8.29
CA PHE A 320 -7.41 4.35 8.55
C PHE A 320 -6.55 4.62 9.78
N SER A 321 -6.16 5.90 9.90
CA SER A 321 -5.33 6.42 10.97
C SER A 321 -5.70 7.87 11.28
N SER A 322 -5.59 8.24 12.54
CA SER A 322 -5.62 9.62 13.02
C SER A 322 -4.53 10.51 12.40
N ARG A 323 -3.50 9.89 11.83
CA ARG A 323 -2.48 10.54 10.99
C ARG A 323 -3.05 11.45 9.91
N TRP A 324 -4.22 11.09 9.38
CA TRP A 324 -4.86 11.79 8.27
C TRP A 324 -5.89 12.84 8.70
N TYR A 325 -6.11 13.02 10.01
CA TYR A 325 -7.17 13.91 10.51
C TYR A 325 -6.71 15.36 10.53
N ILE A 326 -7.44 16.19 9.78
CA ILE A 326 -7.28 17.63 9.83
C ILE A 326 -8.65 18.27 10.04
N ASN A 327 -8.88 18.84 11.22
CA ASN A 327 -10.14 19.45 11.59
C ASN A 327 -10.48 20.69 10.72
N ASN A 328 -11.65 21.27 10.95
CA ASN A 328 -12.10 22.46 10.20
C ASN A 328 -11.26 23.73 10.44
N LEU A 329 -10.41 23.75 11.48
CA LEU A 329 -9.44 24.82 11.74
C LEU A 329 -8.09 24.58 11.04
N GLY A 330 -7.95 23.49 10.28
CA GLY A 330 -6.69 23.13 9.60
C GLY A 330 -5.65 22.48 10.51
N GLN A 331 -6.01 22.11 11.75
CA GLN A 331 -5.08 21.52 12.72
C GLN A 331 -5.08 19.99 12.61
N ASN A 332 -3.93 19.36 12.92
CA ASN A 332 -3.74 17.90 12.90
C ASN A 332 -4.45 17.22 14.10
N SER A 333 -5.77 17.29 14.10
CA SER A 333 -6.68 16.67 15.07
C SER A 333 -8.04 16.50 14.41
N GLY A 334 -8.93 15.75 15.05
CA GLY A 334 -10.29 15.55 14.55
C GLY A 334 -10.76 14.11 14.72
N SER A 335 -11.71 13.74 13.89
CA SER A 335 -12.37 12.46 13.84
C SER A 335 -12.18 11.80 12.48
N PHE A 336 -12.72 10.59 12.30
CA PHE A 336 -12.67 9.89 11.02
C PHE A 336 -13.27 10.69 9.85
N ARG A 337 -14.31 11.49 10.12
CA ARG A 337 -14.92 12.41 9.13
C ARG A 337 -14.01 13.58 8.73
N ASP A 338 -12.96 13.85 9.50
CA ASP A 338 -11.98 14.90 9.24
C ASP A 338 -10.76 14.41 8.45
N THR A 339 -10.83 13.20 7.86
CA THR A 339 -9.77 12.65 6.99
C THR A 339 -9.51 13.59 5.81
N LYS A 340 -8.27 14.08 5.68
CA LYS A 340 -7.78 14.96 4.61
C LYS A 340 -6.39 14.55 4.13
N THR A 341 -6.21 13.27 3.80
CA THR A 341 -4.95 12.66 3.38
C THR A 341 -4.25 13.42 2.25
N SER A 342 -5.00 13.91 1.27
CA SER A 342 -4.46 14.69 0.14
C SER A 342 -3.85 16.03 0.58
N SER A 343 -4.17 16.50 1.77
CA SER A 343 -3.62 17.73 2.33
C SER A 343 -2.35 17.50 3.13
N ILE A 344 -1.81 16.28 3.13
CA ILE A 344 -0.63 15.89 3.89
C ILE A 344 0.47 15.44 2.93
N VAL A 345 1.69 15.92 3.17
CA VAL A 345 2.93 15.43 2.54
C VAL A 345 3.56 14.40 3.49
N PRO A 346 3.46 13.10 3.20
CA PRO A 346 3.89 12.06 4.13
C PRO A 346 5.41 11.83 4.10
N VAL A 347 6.01 11.63 5.27
CA VAL A 347 7.47 11.42 5.42
C VAL A 347 7.94 10.15 4.70
N GLU A 348 7.27 9.03 4.94
CA GLU A 348 7.56 7.73 4.36
C GLU A 348 7.47 7.73 2.84
N LEU A 349 6.46 8.39 2.27
CA LEU A 349 6.31 8.43 0.81
C LEU A 349 7.50 9.14 0.17
N ASN A 350 7.91 10.28 0.73
CA ASN A 350 9.03 11.04 0.17
C ASN A 350 10.39 10.37 0.43
N ALA A 351 10.54 9.67 1.56
CA ALA A 351 11.69 8.81 1.81
C ALA A 351 11.77 7.63 0.82
N LEU A 352 10.64 6.98 0.54
CA LEU A 352 10.54 5.89 -0.42
C LEU A 352 10.83 6.35 -1.85
N ILE A 353 10.28 7.49 -2.29
CA ILE A 353 10.60 8.08 -3.59
C ILE A 353 12.09 8.42 -3.70
N CYS A 354 12.70 8.96 -2.64
CA CYS A 354 14.15 9.19 -2.59
C CYS A 354 14.95 7.88 -2.77
N ARG A 355 14.53 6.80 -2.10
CA ARG A 355 15.15 5.48 -2.27
C ARG A 355 14.95 4.94 -3.70
N ASN A 356 13.76 5.09 -4.28
CA ASN A 356 13.50 4.73 -5.68
C ASN A 356 14.42 5.48 -6.65
N GLU A 357 14.59 6.79 -6.49
CA GLU A 357 15.50 7.60 -7.31
C GLU A 357 16.94 7.05 -7.23
N ARG A 358 17.41 6.66 -6.03
CA ARG A 358 18.74 6.05 -5.86
C ARG A 358 18.85 4.68 -6.53
N VAL A 359 17.84 3.83 -6.38
CA VAL A 359 17.79 2.50 -7.00
C VAL A 359 17.83 2.62 -8.53
N LEU A 360 17.04 3.53 -9.11
CA LEU A 360 17.04 3.80 -10.55
C LEU A 360 18.41 4.29 -11.04
N ALA A 361 19.07 5.19 -10.29
CA ALA A 361 20.43 5.61 -10.60
C ALA A 361 21.40 4.41 -10.64
N THR A 362 21.34 3.53 -9.62
CA THR A 362 22.17 2.32 -9.52
C THR A 362 21.90 1.36 -10.69
N PHE A 363 20.65 1.11 -11.05
CA PHE A 363 20.29 0.25 -12.17
C PHE A 363 20.80 0.78 -13.51
N HIS A 364 20.69 2.10 -13.75
CA HIS A 364 21.28 2.71 -14.94
C HIS A 364 22.80 2.54 -14.99
N ARG A 365 23.52 2.68 -13.86
CA ARG A 365 24.97 2.41 -13.81
C ARG A 365 25.31 0.96 -14.11
N ILE A 366 24.57 0.02 -13.52
CA ILE A 366 24.74 -1.43 -13.77
C ILE A 366 24.61 -1.74 -15.27
N LEU A 367 23.68 -1.07 -15.97
CA LEU A 367 23.46 -1.24 -17.40
C LEU A 367 24.35 -0.35 -18.28
N GLY A 368 25.29 0.40 -17.69
CA GLY A 368 26.26 1.24 -18.40
C GLY A 368 25.72 2.60 -18.88
N ASN A 369 24.55 3.04 -18.40
CA ASN A 369 23.94 4.32 -18.75
C ASN A 369 24.24 5.40 -17.70
N GLU A 370 25.49 5.87 -17.67
CA GLU A 370 25.94 6.87 -16.70
C GLU A 370 25.23 8.23 -16.86
N GLU A 371 24.82 8.60 -18.09
CA GLU A 371 24.09 9.84 -18.34
C GLU A 371 22.75 9.84 -17.59
N LYS A 372 21.99 8.76 -17.73
CA LYS A 372 20.68 8.64 -17.07
C LYS A 372 20.83 8.43 -15.56
N ALA A 373 21.89 7.77 -15.09
CA ALA A 373 22.21 7.69 -13.67
C ALA A 373 22.36 9.09 -13.04
N ARG A 374 23.06 10.03 -13.70
CA ARG A 374 23.22 11.41 -13.21
C ARG A 374 21.91 12.20 -13.13
N VAL A 375 20.94 11.89 -13.99
CA VAL A 375 19.60 12.48 -13.90
C VAL A 375 18.95 12.11 -12.57
N TYR A 376 19.00 10.82 -12.21
CA TYR A 376 18.46 10.33 -10.95
C TYR A 376 19.29 10.78 -9.74
N ASP A 377 20.61 10.89 -9.83
CA ASP A 377 21.42 11.50 -8.75
C ASP A 377 21.01 12.95 -8.45
N SER A 378 20.66 13.70 -9.51
CA SER A 378 20.17 15.07 -9.38
C SER A 378 18.78 15.10 -8.74
N ALA A 379 17.93 14.12 -9.06
CA ALA A 379 16.63 13.94 -8.41
C ALA A 379 16.80 13.64 -6.91
N VAL A 380 17.64 12.66 -6.54
CA VAL A 380 18.00 12.34 -5.15
C VAL A 380 18.49 13.59 -4.42
N SER A 381 19.41 14.34 -5.03
CA SER A 381 19.97 15.57 -4.43
C SER A 381 18.89 16.64 -4.16
N SER A 382 17.90 16.73 -5.04
CA SER A 382 16.79 17.67 -4.92
C SER A 382 15.78 17.20 -3.85
N ARG A 383 15.53 15.89 -3.80
CA ARG A 383 14.66 15.24 -2.83
C ARG A 383 15.19 15.32 -1.42
N LEU A 384 16.49 15.07 -1.21
CA LEU A 384 17.15 15.22 0.08
C LEU A 384 16.96 16.62 0.66
N LYS A 385 17.23 17.66 -0.15
CA LYS A 385 16.99 19.06 0.24
C LYS A 385 15.53 19.33 0.58
N ALA A 386 14.61 18.74 -0.18
CA ALA A 386 13.19 18.90 0.04
C ALA A 386 12.72 18.24 1.36
N ILE A 387 13.14 17.00 1.62
CA ILE A 387 12.85 16.27 2.87
C ILE A 387 13.38 17.05 4.07
N GLU A 388 14.62 17.53 4.01
CA GLU A 388 15.24 18.28 5.12
C GLU A 388 14.62 19.68 5.31
N SER A 389 14.23 20.37 4.24
CA SER A 389 13.60 21.68 4.38
C SER A 389 12.15 21.58 4.87
N VAL A 390 11.39 20.62 4.34
CA VAL A 390 9.94 20.53 4.56
C VAL A 390 9.61 19.69 5.79
N LEU A 391 10.25 18.54 5.97
CA LEU A 391 9.81 17.51 6.91
C LEU A 391 10.65 17.45 8.19
N TRP A 392 11.93 17.85 8.14
CA TRP A 392 12.81 17.79 9.31
C TRP A 392 12.53 18.89 10.33
N ASP A 393 12.36 18.52 11.60
CA ASP A 393 12.30 19.45 12.72
C ASP A 393 13.60 19.36 13.54
N THR A 394 14.40 20.42 13.49
CA THR A 394 15.70 20.47 14.17
C THR A 394 15.60 20.50 15.70
N LYS A 395 14.47 20.92 16.27
CA LYS A 395 14.29 20.99 17.73
C LYS A 395 13.93 19.63 18.30
N GLN A 396 13.05 18.90 17.61
CA GLN A 396 12.64 17.57 18.02
C GLN A 396 13.61 16.48 17.54
N GLY A 397 14.37 16.74 16.47
CA GLY A 397 15.36 15.80 15.94
C GLY A 397 14.72 14.66 15.14
N ALA A 398 13.61 14.89 14.46
CA ALA A 398 12.91 13.89 13.65
C ALA A 398 12.19 14.51 12.44
N TRP A 399 11.74 13.66 11.52
CA TRP A 399 10.93 14.08 10.38
C TRP A 399 9.45 13.92 10.68
N PHE A 400 8.65 14.88 10.22
CA PHE A 400 7.21 14.92 10.48
C PHE A 400 6.44 15.24 9.21
N ASP A 401 5.26 14.65 9.08
CA ASP A 401 4.37 14.92 7.96
C ASP A 401 4.02 16.40 7.91
N TYR A 402 3.95 16.95 6.70
CA TYR A 402 3.68 18.36 6.50
C TYR A 402 2.23 18.59 6.06
N ASN A 403 1.49 19.37 6.84
CA ASN A 403 0.11 19.76 6.56
C ASN A 403 0.10 20.98 5.63
N LEU A 404 -0.42 20.79 4.42
CA LEU A 404 -0.48 21.80 3.36
C LEU A 404 -1.47 22.94 3.66
N LEU A 405 -2.47 22.71 4.54
CA LEU A 405 -3.47 23.72 4.88
C LEU A 405 -2.94 24.72 5.91
N SER A 406 -2.30 24.22 6.97
CA SER A 406 -1.74 25.05 8.03
C SER A 406 -0.29 25.46 7.77
N SER A 407 0.36 24.87 6.77
CA SER A 407 1.80 25.01 6.52
C SER A 407 2.66 24.63 7.74
N THR A 408 2.19 23.66 8.54
CA THR A 408 2.87 23.19 9.76
C THR A 408 3.09 21.69 9.73
N ARG A 409 4.02 21.21 10.55
CA ARG A 409 4.28 19.77 10.73
C ARG A 409 3.30 19.14 11.72
N ASN A 410 2.96 17.87 11.52
CA ASN A 410 2.26 17.05 12.50
C ASN A 410 3.27 16.43 13.47
N SER A 411 3.34 16.92 14.71
CA SER A 411 4.31 16.46 15.72
C SER A 411 3.92 15.15 16.43
N ALA A 412 2.80 14.52 16.06
CA ALA A 412 2.42 13.23 16.62
C ALA A 412 3.43 12.14 16.23
N PHE A 413 3.65 11.19 17.13
CA PHE A 413 4.54 10.05 16.89
C PHE A 413 3.90 9.04 15.94
N TYR A 414 4.66 8.67 14.92
CA TYR A 414 4.47 7.53 14.04
C TYR A 414 5.85 6.91 13.76
N PRO A 415 6.00 5.57 13.66
CA PRO A 415 7.27 4.96 13.27
C PRO A 415 7.82 5.51 11.93
N THR A 416 6.93 5.96 11.05
CA THR A 416 7.27 6.59 9.76
C THR A 416 7.97 7.94 9.88
N ASN A 417 7.95 8.60 11.05
CA ASN A 417 8.80 9.76 11.33
C ASN A 417 10.29 9.43 11.11
N LEU A 418 10.66 8.15 11.19
CA LEU A 418 12.02 7.64 11.08
C LEU A 418 12.29 6.90 9.77
N SER A 419 11.32 6.83 8.85
CA SER A 419 11.51 6.22 7.52
C SER A 419 12.69 6.78 6.71
N PRO A 420 13.13 8.04 6.86
CA PRO A 420 14.35 8.51 6.20
C PRO A 420 15.61 7.77 6.63
N LEU A 421 15.66 7.19 7.85
CA LEU A 421 16.78 6.33 8.27
C LEU A 421 16.82 5.05 7.44
N TRP A 422 15.67 4.37 7.32
CA TRP A 422 15.49 3.17 6.50
C TRP A 422 15.77 3.40 5.02
N ALA A 423 15.33 4.54 4.49
CA ALA A 423 15.60 4.92 3.11
C ALA A 423 17.04 5.44 2.89
N GLN A 424 17.80 5.66 3.97
CA GLN A 424 19.07 6.39 3.97
C GLN A 424 18.96 7.73 3.22
N CYS A 425 17.88 8.48 3.46
CA CYS A 425 17.53 9.70 2.75
C CYS A 425 17.64 10.93 3.64
N TYR A 426 18.87 11.16 4.11
CA TYR A 426 19.28 12.31 4.91
C TYR A 426 20.77 12.60 4.67
N SER A 427 21.22 13.85 4.85
CA SER A 427 22.56 14.29 4.43
C SER A 427 23.62 14.27 5.53
N GLN A 428 23.22 14.36 6.80
CA GLN A 428 24.16 14.49 7.93
C GLN A 428 24.05 13.31 8.90
N PRO A 429 25.15 12.60 9.25
CA PRO A 429 25.14 11.52 10.23
C PRO A 429 24.51 11.90 11.58
N GLU A 430 24.69 13.15 12.02
CA GLU A 430 24.15 13.68 13.27
C GLU A 430 22.62 13.64 13.31
N MET A 431 21.95 13.73 12.16
CA MET A 431 20.48 13.59 12.09
C MET A 431 20.04 12.19 12.52
N GLY A 432 20.82 11.15 12.20
CA GLY A 432 20.57 9.78 12.66
C GLY A 432 20.69 9.66 14.18
N GLN A 433 21.67 10.34 14.78
CA GLN A 433 21.82 10.39 16.24
C GLN A 433 20.67 11.14 16.91
N GLN A 434 20.24 12.27 16.34
CA GLN A 434 19.10 13.05 16.83
C GLN A 434 17.79 12.26 16.72
N ALA A 435 17.58 11.55 15.61
CA ALA A 435 16.43 10.70 15.38
C ALA A 435 16.36 9.52 16.37
N LEU A 436 17.52 8.93 16.72
CA LEU A 436 17.59 7.93 17.79
C LEU A 436 17.21 8.52 19.16
N GLN A 437 17.65 9.74 19.47
CA GLN A 437 17.28 10.42 20.73
C GLN A 437 15.78 10.74 20.77
N TYR A 438 15.21 11.22 19.65
CA TYR A 438 13.78 11.41 19.49
C TYR A 438 13.01 10.11 19.78
N LEU A 439 13.40 9.00 19.13
CA LEU A 439 12.73 7.71 19.32
C LEU A 439 12.73 7.30 20.80
N ARG A 440 13.87 7.43 21.49
CA ARG A 440 14.01 7.13 22.92
C ARG A 440 13.10 8.00 23.81
N GLY A 441 12.86 9.25 23.43
CA GLY A 441 11.99 10.18 24.14
C GLY A 441 10.53 10.20 23.68
N SER A 442 10.19 9.44 22.65
CA SER A 442 8.87 9.53 21.99
C SER A 442 7.72 8.84 22.73
N GLY A 443 8.04 7.90 23.63
CA GLY A 443 7.08 6.98 24.23
C GLY A 443 6.73 5.76 23.35
N GLY A 444 7.17 5.72 22.09
CA GLY A 444 6.93 4.59 21.19
C GLY A 444 7.66 3.30 21.58
N LEU A 445 8.71 3.39 22.40
CA LEU A 445 9.49 2.24 22.87
C LEU A 445 8.97 1.62 24.18
N ASP A 446 7.94 2.22 24.79
CA ASP A 446 7.45 1.86 26.13
C ASP A 446 6.64 0.55 26.15
N TYR A 447 6.55 -0.14 25.01
CA TYR A 447 5.69 -1.31 24.81
C TYR A 447 6.50 -2.61 24.63
N PRO A 448 6.03 -3.72 25.23
CA PRO A 448 6.79 -4.98 25.23
C PRO A 448 6.77 -5.71 23.88
N ASN A 449 5.72 -5.55 23.06
CA ASN A 449 5.49 -6.38 21.87
C ASN A 449 5.71 -5.65 20.54
N GLY A 450 6.64 -4.70 20.50
CA GLY A 450 6.93 -3.87 19.33
C GLY A 450 6.49 -2.42 19.51
N VAL A 451 6.69 -1.62 18.47
CA VAL A 451 6.41 -0.19 18.46
C VAL A 451 5.02 0.05 17.87
N PRO A 452 4.12 0.75 18.58
CA PRO A 452 2.78 1.01 18.08
C PRO A 452 2.82 1.93 16.86
N THR A 453 1.79 1.81 16.04
CA THR A 453 1.62 2.59 14.81
C THR A 453 1.50 4.09 15.08
N SER A 454 0.88 4.44 16.19
CA SER A 454 0.81 5.79 16.74
C SER A 454 0.60 5.71 18.26
N LEU A 455 0.61 6.85 18.94
CA LEU A 455 0.19 6.93 20.36
C LEU A 455 -1.28 7.38 20.54
N SER A 456 -2.04 7.47 19.45
CA SER A 456 -3.43 7.92 19.44
C SER A 456 -4.39 6.74 19.53
N GLN A 457 -5.36 6.78 20.46
CA GLN A 457 -6.42 5.77 20.57
C GLN A 457 -7.65 6.19 19.77
N SER A 458 -7.57 6.13 18.45
CA SER A 458 -8.64 6.59 17.56
C SER A 458 -9.73 5.54 17.29
N GLY A 459 -9.47 4.28 17.64
CA GLY A 459 -10.27 3.11 17.25
C GLY A 459 -10.00 2.61 15.82
N GLN A 460 -9.14 3.28 15.07
CA GLN A 460 -8.73 2.84 13.73
C GLN A 460 -7.58 1.83 13.79
N GLN A 461 -7.43 1.04 12.72
CA GLN A 461 -6.45 -0.04 12.71
C GLN A 461 -4.99 0.40 12.58
N TRP A 462 -4.71 1.57 12.00
CA TRP A 462 -3.37 2.14 11.90
C TRP A 462 -3.13 3.19 13.00
N ASP A 463 -3.41 2.81 14.25
CA ASP A 463 -3.25 3.61 15.46
C ASP A 463 -3.06 2.69 16.68
N MET A 464 -2.83 3.26 17.87
CA MET A 464 -2.78 2.50 19.12
C MET A 464 -4.08 1.67 19.32
N PRO A 465 -4.00 0.37 19.68
CA PRO A 465 -2.83 -0.34 20.19
C PRO A 465 -2.06 -1.18 19.16
N ASN A 466 -2.31 -0.99 17.87
CA ASN A 466 -1.78 -1.91 16.86
C ASN A 466 -0.33 -1.58 16.48
N ALA A 467 0.46 -2.63 16.33
CA ALA A 467 1.73 -2.65 15.63
C ALA A 467 1.59 -3.48 14.35
N TRP A 468 2.20 -2.98 13.28
CA TRP A 468 2.18 -3.59 11.95
C TRP A 468 3.57 -4.08 11.54
N PRO A 469 3.71 -5.32 11.03
CA PRO A 469 4.98 -5.86 10.55
C PRO A 469 5.81 -4.92 9.66
N PRO A 470 5.24 -4.25 8.63
CA PRO A 470 6.04 -3.36 7.77
C PRO A 470 6.69 -2.19 8.53
N LEU A 471 6.00 -1.64 9.54
CA LEU A 471 6.51 -0.53 10.34
C LEU A 471 7.63 -0.97 11.29
N GLN A 472 7.49 -2.16 11.86
CA GLN A 472 8.55 -2.75 12.68
C GLN A 472 9.80 -2.97 11.84
N HIS A 473 9.64 -3.59 10.67
CA HIS A 473 10.75 -3.87 9.77
C HIS A 473 11.49 -2.60 9.35
N MET A 474 10.77 -1.58 8.84
CA MET A 474 11.41 -0.33 8.41
C MET A 474 12.14 0.35 9.57
N LEU A 475 11.56 0.40 10.77
CA LEU A 475 12.21 0.99 11.93
C LEU A 475 13.47 0.24 12.34
N ILE A 476 13.38 -1.08 12.48
CA ILE A 476 14.48 -1.97 12.89
C ILE A 476 15.61 -1.90 11.86
N GLU A 477 15.30 -2.04 10.58
CA GLU A 477 16.29 -1.99 9.50
C GLU A 477 16.96 -0.60 9.46
N GLY A 478 16.19 0.49 9.54
CA GLY A 478 16.75 1.84 9.56
C GLY A 478 17.69 2.10 10.75
N LEU A 479 17.36 1.59 11.93
CA LEU A 479 18.24 1.67 13.10
C LEU A 479 19.51 0.81 12.94
N SER A 480 19.39 -0.38 12.35
CA SER A 480 20.52 -1.31 12.14
C SER A 480 21.58 -0.76 11.19
N GLN A 481 21.18 0.15 10.28
CA GLN A 481 22.05 0.78 9.29
C GLN A 481 22.78 2.02 9.83
N LEU A 482 22.39 2.54 11.00
CA LEU A 482 23.12 3.64 11.64
C LEU A 482 24.48 3.16 12.14
N ASP A 483 25.51 3.98 11.95
CA ASP A 483 26.84 3.71 12.50
C ASP A 483 26.95 4.11 13.99
N LEU A 484 25.99 3.62 14.79
CA LEU A 484 25.89 3.86 16.23
C LEU A 484 25.62 2.53 16.92
N ILE A 485 26.49 2.14 17.86
CA ILE A 485 26.35 0.87 18.60
C ILE A 485 24.99 0.78 19.31
N ASP A 486 24.63 1.86 20.00
CA ASP A 486 23.34 2.08 20.67
C ASP A 486 22.11 1.88 19.77
N ALA A 487 22.22 2.23 18.47
CA ALA A 487 21.13 2.05 17.52
C ALA A 487 21.02 0.59 17.07
N LYS A 488 22.16 -0.06 16.83
CA LYS A 488 22.23 -1.49 16.45
C LYS A 488 21.74 -2.39 17.58
N ASP A 489 22.10 -2.08 18.82
CA ASP A 489 21.62 -2.79 20.01
C ASP A 489 20.10 -2.64 20.16
N LEU A 490 19.56 -1.43 20.00
CA LEU A 490 18.12 -1.18 20.02
C LEU A 490 17.40 -1.90 18.88
N ALA A 491 17.96 -1.90 17.66
CA ALA A 491 17.40 -2.63 16.52
C ALA A 491 17.31 -4.13 16.80
N SER A 492 18.37 -4.72 17.37
CA SER A 492 18.42 -6.13 17.76
C SER A 492 17.39 -6.46 18.85
N ASP A 493 17.28 -5.61 19.87
CA ASP A 493 16.27 -5.76 20.93
C ASP A 493 14.85 -5.70 20.38
N LEU A 494 14.54 -4.70 19.54
CA LEU A 494 13.23 -4.58 18.89
C LEU A 494 12.91 -5.79 18.00
N ALA A 495 13.89 -6.30 17.25
CA ALA A 495 13.72 -7.50 16.44
C ALA A 495 13.40 -8.73 17.30
N GLN A 496 14.12 -8.92 18.40
CA GLN A 496 13.89 -10.02 19.33
C GLN A 496 12.51 -9.94 19.98
N ARG A 497 12.13 -8.76 20.48
CA ARG A 497 10.79 -8.52 21.03
C ARG A 497 9.71 -8.86 20.01
N TRP A 498 9.81 -8.32 18.79
CA TRP A 498 8.83 -8.57 17.75
C TRP A 498 8.71 -10.06 17.40
N ILE A 499 9.83 -10.75 17.12
CA ILE A 499 9.85 -12.18 16.77
C ILE A 499 9.26 -13.01 17.92
N GLN A 500 9.64 -12.72 19.16
CA GLN A 500 9.14 -13.45 20.33
C GLN A 500 7.63 -13.27 20.53
N SER A 501 7.12 -12.04 20.40
CA SER A 501 5.68 -11.76 20.52
C SER A 501 4.88 -12.46 19.43
N ASN A 502 5.37 -12.44 18.19
CA ASN A 502 4.73 -13.15 17.07
C ASN A 502 4.70 -14.66 17.28
N TRP A 503 5.81 -15.24 17.75
CA TRP A 503 5.88 -16.67 18.07
C TRP A 503 4.91 -17.05 19.20
N LEU A 504 4.84 -16.27 20.27
CA LEU A 504 3.93 -16.52 21.39
C LEU A 504 2.47 -16.44 20.96
N ALA A 505 2.11 -15.46 20.13
CA ALA A 505 0.80 -15.37 19.52
C ALA A 505 0.51 -16.58 18.63
N TYR A 506 1.46 -16.98 17.78
CA TYR A 506 1.31 -18.15 16.92
C TYR A 506 1.06 -19.42 17.74
N VAL A 507 1.84 -19.68 18.79
CA VAL A 507 1.64 -20.84 19.69
C VAL A 507 0.26 -20.82 20.37
N LYS A 508 -0.25 -19.63 20.69
CA LYS A 508 -1.52 -19.48 21.40
C LYS A 508 -2.75 -19.58 20.47
N TYR A 509 -2.65 -19.05 19.26
CA TYR A 509 -3.78 -18.87 18.36
C TYR A 509 -3.70 -19.69 17.07
N ASP A 510 -2.60 -20.42 16.85
CA ASP A 510 -2.35 -21.29 15.69
C ASP A 510 -2.42 -20.54 14.34
N ALA A 511 -2.02 -19.26 14.34
CA ALA A 511 -2.05 -18.39 13.17
C ALA A 511 -1.06 -17.23 13.29
N MET A 512 -0.68 -16.71 12.12
CA MET A 512 -0.10 -15.37 11.98
C MET A 512 -1.21 -14.37 11.69
N PHE A 513 -1.04 -13.13 12.13
CA PHE A 513 -2.05 -12.09 12.00
C PHE A 513 -1.51 -10.90 11.24
N GLU A 514 -2.40 -10.19 10.57
CA GLU A 514 -2.12 -8.92 9.89
C GLU A 514 -1.45 -7.88 10.80
N LYS A 515 -1.90 -7.81 12.06
CA LYS A 515 -1.50 -6.79 13.05
C LYS A 515 -1.61 -7.32 14.48
N TYR A 516 -0.83 -6.74 15.39
CA TYR A 516 -0.67 -7.22 16.77
C TYR A 516 -0.88 -6.09 17.79
N ASP A 517 -1.51 -6.39 18.93
CA ASP A 517 -1.67 -5.45 20.05
C ASP A 517 -0.37 -5.32 20.87
N VAL A 518 0.16 -4.11 20.99
CA VAL A 518 1.44 -3.87 21.68
C VAL A 518 1.37 -3.98 23.21
N SER A 519 0.19 -3.84 23.80
CA SER A 519 -0.02 -3.63 25.24
C SER A 519 -0.25 -4.92 26.06
N GLY A 520 -0.51 -6.03 25.38
CA GLY A 520 -0.88 -7.31 25.99
C GLY A 520 0.17 -8.41 25.86
N ASP A 521 -0.28 -9.61 25.52
CA ASP A 521 0.55 -10.79 25.21
C ASP A 521 0.83 -10.90 23.70
N GLY A 522 0.76 -9.80 22.97
CA GLY A 522 0.84 -9.80 21.52
C GLY A 522 -0.37 -10.45 20.84
N LYS A 523 -1.56 -10.41 21.47
CA LYS A 523 -2.80 -10.88 20.82
C LYS A 523 -3.05 -10.20 19.46
N PRO A 524 -3.90 -10.79 18.60
CA PRO A 524 -4.31 -10.15 17.36
C PRO A 524 -4.83 -8.73 17.62
N GLY A 525 -4.38 -7.78 16.80
CA GLY A 525 -4.86 -6.40 16.83
C GLY A 525 -6.30 -6.29 16.34
N GLY A 526 -6.86 -5.08 16.37
CA GLY A 526 -8.26 -4.85 15.98
C GLY A 526 -8.51 -3.44 15.44
N GLY A 527 -9.76 -3.00 15.47
CA GLY A 527 -10.16 -1.67 14.97
C GLY A 527 -10.25 -1.60 13.45
N GLY A 528 -10.73 -0.46 12.94
CA GLY A 528 -11.01 -0.27 11.52
C GLY A 528 -12.35 -0.89 11.08
N GLU A 529 -12.44 -1.26 9.80
CA GLU A 529 -13.70 -1.62 9.13
C GLU A 529 -13.94 -3.13 8.99
N TYR A 530 -12.96 -3.96 9.34
CA TYR A 530 -13.04 -5.42 9.18
C TYR A 530 -12.32 -6.16 10.32
N GLU A 531 -12.66 -7.42 10.51
CA GLU A 531 -12.02 -8.30 11.49
C GLU A 531 -10.56 -8.57 11.12
N VAL A 532 -9.69 -8.78 12.12
CA VAL A 532 -8.28 -9.10 11.87
C VAL A 532 -8.14 -10.35 10.98
N GLN A 533 -7.23 -10.29 10.01
CA GLN A 533 -6.98 -11.36 9.03
C GLN A 533 -5.79 -12.24 9.40
#